data_AF-A0A662LRX4-F1
#
_entry.id   AF-A0A662LRX4-F1
#
_cell.length_a   1.000
_cell.length_b   1.000
_cell.length_c   1.000
_cell.angle_alpha   90.00
_cell.angle_beta   90.00
_cell.angle_gamma   90.00
#
_symmetry.space_group_name_H-M   'P 1'
#
loop_
_entity.id
_entity.type
_entity.pdbx_description
1 polymer ?
#
loop_
_entity_poly.entity_id
_entity_poly.type
_entity_poly.pdbx_seq_one_letter_code
_entity_poly.pdbx_strand_id
1 'polypeptide(L)' 'MNMKNLNIFTILSLMLLLLGIVFYLGWGLRFGVWFDVGIYSVTIFFVLCGILGTVLTLYEKSDKLL' A
#
# COMPACT_ATOMS: atom_id res chain seq x y z
N MET A 1 5.53 -20.81 0.15
CA MET A 1 4.52 -19.81 0.55
C MET A 1 3.14 -20.30 0.11
N ASN A 2 2.36 -20.89 1.03
CA ASN A 2 1.03 -21.41 0.71
C ASN A 2 0.02 -20.24 0.68
N MET A 3 -0.24 -19.70 -0.52
CA MET A 3 -1.00 -18.45 -0.73
C MET A 3 -2.52 -18.60 -0.68
N LYS A 4 -3.06 -19.77 -0.28
CA LYS A 4 -4.49 -20.07 -0.41
C LYS A 4 -5.41 -19.44 0.65
N ASN A 5 -4.89 -18.59 1.54
CA ASN A 5 -5.70 -17.95 2.59
C ASN A 5 -5.28 -16.48 2.81
N LEU A 6 -5.14 -15.71 1.74
CA LEU A 6 -4.88 -14.27 1.85
C LEU A 6 -6.14 -13.58 2.37
N ASN A 7 -6.00 -12.91 3.53
CA ASN A 7 -7.09 -12.15 4.13
C ASN A 7 -7.48 -11.01 3.16
N ILE A 8 -8.78 -10.75 2.99
CA ILE A 8 -9.29 -9.67 2.14
C ILE A 8 -8.64 -8.34 2.51
N PHE A 9 -8.37 -8.12 3.80
CA PHE A 9 -7.69 -6.94 4.31
C PHE A 9 -6.23 -6.85 3.84
N THR A 10 -5.50 -7.96 3.79
CA THR A 10 -4.12 -7.99 3.26
C THR A 10 -4.09 -7.61 1.78
N ILE A 11 -5.06 -8.12 1.00
CA ILE A 11 -5.20 -7.78 -0.42
C ILE A 11 -5.51 -6.29 -0.58
N LEU A 12 -6.45 -5.76 0.19
CA LEU A 12 -6.79 -4.32 0.18
C LEU A 12 -5.58 -3.46 0.54
N SER A 13 -4.81 -3.81 1.57
CA SER A 13 -3.60 -3.07 1.95
C SER A 13 -2.54 -3.09 0.83
N LEU A 14 -2.34 -4.23 0.18
CA LEU A 14 -1.43 -4.33 -0.97
C LEU A 14 -1.91 -3.49 -2.16
N MET A 15 -3.22 -3.48 -2.45
CA MET A 15 -3.79 -2.63 -3.49
C MET A 15 -3.59 -1.15 -3.18
N LEU A 16 -3.75 -0.76 -1.91
CA LEU A 16 -3.57 0.62 -1.47
C LEU A 16 -2.11 1.07 -1.59
N LEU A 17 -1.16 0.20 -1.25
CA LEU A 17 0.26 0.42 -1.46
C LEU A 17 0.59 0.63 -2.94
N LEU A 18 0.06 -0.26 -3.79
CA LEU A 18 0.28 -0.21 -5.24
C LEU A 18 -0.35 1.05 -5.84
N LEU A 19 -1.51 1.46 -5.35
CA LEU A 19 -2.19 2.70 -5.75
C LEU A 19 -1.32 3.93 -5.45
N GLY A 20 -0.68 4.00 -4.29
CA GLY A 20 0.23 5.09 -3.94
C GLY A 20 1.41 5.19 -4.91
N ILE A 21 2.01 4.05 -5.28
CA ILE A 21 3.13 3.99 -6.23
C ILE A 21 2.69 4.41 -7.64
N VAL A 22 1.57 3.86 -8.13
CA VAL A 22 1.02 4.19 -9.45
C VAL A 22 0.60 5.65 -9.52
N PHE A 23 0.04 6.20 -8.45
CA PHE A 23 -0.31 7.62 -8.36
C PHE A 23 0.93 8.51 -8.52
N TYR A 24 2.00 8.24 -7.77
CA TYR A 24 3.23 9.02 -7.85
C TYR A 24 3.85 8.98 -9.25
N LEU A 25 4.01 7.77 -9.80
CA LEU A 25 4.57 7.59 -11.14
C LEU A 25 3.68 8.19 -12.22
N GLY A 26 2.37 7.94 -12.14
CA GLY A 26 1.39 8.48 -13.09
C GLY A 26 1.36 9.99 -13.10
N TRP A 27 1.50 10.64 -11.93
CA TRP A 27 1.58 12.09 -11.86
C TRP A 27 2.88 12.63 -12.45
N GLY A 28 4.03 12.06 -12.07
CA GLY A 28 5.34 12.47 -12.58
C GLY A 28 5.44 12.33 -14.09
N LEU A 29 4.92 11.22 -14.65
CA LEU A 29 4.91 10.99 -16.09
C LEU A 29 3.94 11.89 -16.85
N ARG A 30 2.77 12.20 -16.28
CA ARG A 30 1.72 12.97 -16.97
C ARG A 30 1.97 14.47 -16.93
N PHE A 31 2.41 14.99 -15.79
CA PHE A 31 2.52 16.42 -15.55
C PHE A 31 3.97 16.90 -15.49
N GLY A 32 4.95 15.99 -15.46
CA GLY A 32 6.38 16.33 -15.34
C GLY A 32 6.78 16.85 -13.96
N VAL A 33 5.86 16.79 -12.98
CA VAL A 33 6.08 17.30 -11.62
C VAL A 33 6.39 16.13 -10.70
N TRP A 34 7.63 16.10 -10.20
CA TRP A 34 8.14 15.04 -9.32
C TRP A 34 8.35 15.50 -7.88
N PHE A 35 8.47 16.82 -7.67
CA PHE A 35 8.85 17.47 -6.42
C PHE A 35 7.78 18.47 -5.99
N ASP A 36 6.65 17.95 -5.51
CA ASP A 36 5.53 18.74 -5.02
C ASP A 36 4.99 18.16 -3.70
N VAL A 37 4.75 19.04 -2.74
CA VAL A 37 4.32 18.67 -1.39
C VAL A 37 2.95 18.02 -1.38
N GLY A 38 2.05 18.41 -2.28
CA GLY A 38 0.71 17.83 -2.41
C GLY A 38 0.78 16.38 -2.89
N ILE A 39 1.58 16.13 -3.93
CA ILE A 39 1.79 14.76 -4.45
C ILE A 39 2.41 13.88 -3.38
N TYR A 40 3.44 14.37 -2.68
CA TYR A 40 4.10 13.61 -1.62
C TYR A 40 3.17 13.30 -0.45
N SER A 41 2.32 14.25 -0.03
CA SER A 41 1.37 14.05 1.06
C SER A 41 0.40 12.91 0.74
N VAL A 42 -0.16 12.90 -0.48
CA VAL A 42 -1.08 11.85 -0.94
C VAL A 42 -0.36 10.50 -1.09
N THR A 43 0.84 10.51 -1.68
CA THR A 43 1.63 9.29 -1.90
C THR A 43 2.02 8.64 -0.58
N ILE A 44 2.57 9.41 0.37
CA ILE A 44 2.97 8.94 1.69
C ILE A 44 1.78 8.36 2.45
N PHE A 45 0.62 9.02 2.39
CA PHE A 45 -0.59 8.51 3.03
C PHE A 45 -0.95 7.11 2.53
N PHE A 46 -1.04 6.92 1.20
CA PHE A 46 -1.36 5.60 0.63
C PHE A 46 -0.28 4.55 0.89
N VAL A 47 0.99 4.91 0.78
CA VAL A 47 2.10 3.99 1.02
C VAL A 47 2.14 3.56 2.49
N LEU A 48 2.02 4.49 3.44
CA LEU A 48 2.02 4.15 4.87
C LEU A 48 0.82 3.29 5.26
N CYS A 49 -0.39 3.66 4.83
CA CYS A 49 -1.58 2.85 5.07
C CYS A 49 -1.45 1.45 4.45
N GLY A 50 -0.86 1.34 3.26
CA GLY A 50 -0.56 0.07 2.60
C GLY A 50 0.43 -0.78 3.39
N ILE A 51 1.58 -0.22 3.78
CA ILE A 51 2.61 -0.93 4.55
C ILE A 51 2.05 -1.38 5.90
N LEU A 52 1.49 -0.44 6.67
CA LEU A 52 0.98 -0.72 8.02
C LEU A 52 -0.18 -1.73 7.99
N GLY A 53 -1.11 -1.59 7.05
CA GLY A 53 -2.22 -2.53 6.89
C GLY A 53 -1.74 -3.93 6.51
N THR A 54 -0.74 -4.04 5.62
CA THR A 54 -0.15 -5.34 5.27
C THR A 54 0.57 -5.96 6.47
N VAL A 55 1.37 -5.19 7.21
CA VAL A 55 2.08 -5.69 8.41
C VAL A 55 1.09 -6.14 9.48
N LEU A 56 0.08 -5.34 9.79
CA LEU A 56 -0.93 -5.65 10.82
C LEU A 56 -1.73 -6.91 10.48
N THR A 57 -2.19 -7.03 9.24
CA THR A 57 -3.00 -8.18 8.81
C THR A 57 -2.20 -9.48 8.73
N LEU A 58 -0.91 -9.40 8.40
CA LEU A 58 -0.01 -10.54 8.43
C LEU A 58 0.29 -10.98 9.86
N TYR A 59 0.48 -10.03 10.79
CA TYR A 59 0.71 -10.33 12.20
C TYR A 59 -0.53 -10.99 12.83
N GLU A 60 -1.73 -10.44 12.62
CA GLU A 60 -2.99 -11.02 13.12
C GLU A 60 -3.22 -12.44 12.58
N LYS A 61 -2.88 -12.68 11.31
CA LYS A 61 -2.99 -14.03 10.73
C LYS A 61 -2.02 -15.03 11.40
N SER A 62 -0.83 -14.58 11.78
CA SER A 62 0.14 -15.41 12.49
C SER A 62 -0.32 -15.76 13.90
N ASP A 63 -0.94 -14.81 14.59
CA ASP A 63 -1.49 -15.01 15.94
C ASP A 63 -2.64 -16.02 15.95
N LYS A 64 -3.57 -15.94 15.00
CA LYS A 64 -4.69 -16.90 14.86
C LYS A 64 -4.30 -18.34 14.50
N LEU A 65 -3.02 -18.61 14.22
CA LEU A 65 -2.50 -19.94 13.88
C LEU A 65 -1.78 -20.64 15.05
N LEU A 66 -1.53 -19.93 16.15
CA LEU A 66 -1.00 -20.46 17.42
C LEU A 66 -2.14 -20.88 18.36
#